data_AF-A0A4Y0BNK0-F1
#
_entry.id   AF-A0A4Y0BNK0-F1
#
_cell.length_a   1.000
_cell.length_b   1.000
_cell.length_c   1.000
_cell.angle_alpha   90.00
_cell.angle_beta   90.00
_cell.angle_gamma   90.00
#
_symmetry.space_group_name_H-M   'P 1'
#
loop_
_entity.id
_entity.type
_entity.pdbx_description
1 polymer ?
#
loop_
_entity_poly.entity_id
_entity_poly.type
_entity_poly.pdbx_seq_one_letter_code
_entity_poly.pdbx_strand_id
1 'polypeptide(L)'
;MFVFCELCHEQRTTGELEFYITTCSHIFCRKCSPIAKECPICAKPCRTMQMNKDLPLKVKEYFMNQEDQLGKIGKIYQFQNSKMDQFIEANWNVFKEYETRKQRFQKLKQMYEAYKKGIDEEQNLIIQLQQKQKEAIQHDDTMLDDKTKEDFFQNTASKRF
;
A
#
# COMPACT_ATOMS: atom_id res chain seq x y z
N MET A 1 8.24 37.74 17.93
CA MET A 1 9.10 37.29 16.81
C MET A 1 10.01 38.42 16.37
N PHE A 2 11.26 38.12 16.05
CA PHE A 2 12.26 39.07 15.60
C PHE A 2 12.24 39.22 14.08
N VAL A 3 11.94 40.41 13.58
CA VAL A 3 12.11 40.80 12.17
C VAL A 3 13.25 41.80 12.12
N PHE A 4 14.33 41.45 11.43
CA PHE A 4 15.53 42.28 11.32
C PHE A 4 16.09 42.19 9.90
N CYS A 5 16.94 43.15 9.54
CA CYS A 5 17.61 43.13 8.25
C CYS A 5 18.83 42.23 8.35
N GLU A 6 18.94 41.23 7.48
CA GLU A 6 20.07 40.28 7.51
C GLU A 6 21.38 40.87 6.98
N LEU A 7 21.38 42.11 6.49
CA LEU A 7 22.57 42.83 6.02
C LEU A 7 23.12 43.78 7.10
N CYS A 8 22.27 44.62 7.71
CA CYS A 8 22.70 45.59 8.73
C CYS A 8 22.31 45.22 10.16
N HIS A 9 21.55 44.14 10.37
CA HIS A 9 21.04 43.69 11.67
C HIS A 9 20.14 44.68 12.40
N GLU A 10 19.71 45.77 11.75
CA GLU A 10 18.68 46.67 12.30
C GLU A 10 17.36 45.90 12.43
N GLN A 11 16.82 45.86 13.64
CA GLN A 11 15.50 45.32 13.91
C GLN A 11 14.44 46.28 13.38
N ARG A 12 13.36 45.72 12.81
CA ARG A 12 12.19 46.50 12.42
C ARG A 12 11.53 47.10 13.66
N THR A 13 11.69 48.41 13.84
CA THR A 13 10.91 49.21 14.79
C THR A 13 9.65 49.76 14.12
N THR A 14 8.67 50.20 14.90
CA THR A 14 7.31 50.54 14.45
C THR A 14 7.18 51.81 13.58
N GLY A 15 8.27 52.41 13.09
CA GLY A 15 8.25 53.79 12.59
C GLY A 15 8.52 54.02 11.10
N GLU A 16 9.70 53.67 10.58
CA GLU A 16 10.23 54.45 9.44
C GLU A 16 10.87 53.65 8.32
N LEU A 17 11.34 52.44 8.61
CA LEU A 17 12.12 51.68 7.65
C LEU A 17 11.28 50.61 6.96
N GLU A 18 11.17 50.69 5.63
CA GLU A 18 10.54 49.65 4.84
C GLU A 18 11.42 48.39 4.81
N PHE A 19 10.79 47.25 5.08
CA PHE A 19 11.40 45.94 5.00
C PHE A 19 10.83 45.16 3.81
N TYR A 20 11.67 44.32 3.24
CA TYR A 20 11.38 43.46 2.11
C TYR A 20 11.75 42.02 2.47
N ILE A 21 10.97 41.07 1.95
CA ILE A 21 11.24 39.64 2.03
C ILE A 21 11.33 39.06 0.62
N THR A 22 12.30 38.18 0.42
CA THR A 22 12.51 37.45 -0.83
C THR A 22 11.78 36.10 -0.83
N THR A 23 11.56 35.50 -2.00
CA THR A 23 11.02 34.13 -2.11
C THR A 23 11.95 33.05 -1.55
N CYS A 24 13.24 33.36 -1.34
CA CYS A 24 14.17 32.51 -0.61
C CYS A 24 14.22 32.83 0.90
N SER A 25 13.22 33.56 1.41
CA SER A 25 12.98 33.85 2.83
C SER A 25 14.01 34.75 3.53
N HIS A 26 14.87 35.45 2.79
CA HIS A 26 15.75 36.47 3.37
C HIS A 26 15.04 37.82 3.49
N ILE A 27 15.30 38.51 4.60
CA ILE A 27 14.71 39.80 4.98
C ILE A 27 15.77 40.91 4.94
N PHE A 28 15.45 42.03 4.31
CA PHE A 28 16.33 43.20 4.25
C PHE A 28 15.57 44.52 4.29
N CYS A 29 16.24 45.59 4.71
CA CYS A 29 15.66 46.93 4.74
C CYS A 29 15.97 47.73 3.48
N ARG A 30 15.14 48.74 3.20
CA ARG A 30 15.32 49.65 2.05
C ARG A 30 16.68 50.34 2.02
N LYS A 31 17.28 50.62 3.19
CA LYS A 31 18.61 51.24 3.29
C LYS A 31 19.71 50.34 2.71
N CYS A 32 19.63 49.03 2.95
CA CYS A 32 20.66 48.08 2.51
C CYS A 32 20.49 47.65 1.07
N SER A 33 19.26 47.59 0.56
CA SER A 33 19.01 47.29 -0.85
C SER A 33 17.66 47.84 -1.30
N PRO A 34 17.56 48.40 -2.51
CA PRO A 34 16.27 48.60 -3.17
C PRO A 34 15.63 47.25 -3.55
N ILE A 35 14.43 47.30 -4.12
CA ILE A 35 13.76 46.11 -4.68
C ILE A 35 14.66 45.52 -5.77
N ALA A 36 15.20 44.33 -5.51
CA ALA A 36 16.11 43.63 -6.40
C ALA A 36 15.44 42.43 -7.08
N LYS A 37 15.89 42.11 -8.31
CA LYS A 37 15.53 40.88 -9.04
C LYS A 37 16.29 39.65 -8.54
N GLU A 38 17.34 39.89 -7.76
CA GLU A 38 18.18 38.89 -7.12
C GLU A 38 18.23 39.15 -5.62
N CYS A 39 18.39 38.10 -4.83
CA CYS A 39 18.47 38.21 -3.39
C CYS A 39 19.78 38.88 -2.98
N PRO A 40 19.78 39.96 -2.19
CA PRO A 40 21.02 40.62 -1.77
C PRO A 40 21.82 39.81 -0.73
N ILE A 41 21.25 38.73 -0.19
CA ILE A 41 21.93 37.83 0.77
C ILE A 41 22.54 36.60 0.07
N CYS A 42 21.79 35.94 -0.82
CA CYS A 42 22.24 34.68 -1.44
C CYS A 42 22.47 34.74 -2.96
N ALA A 43 22.33 35.92 -3.56
CA ALA A 43 22.53 36.20 -5.00
C ALA A 43 21.68 35.34 -5.97
N LYS A 44 20.64 34.65 -5.47
CA LYS A 44 19.74 33.86 -6.32
C LYS A 44 18.66 34.75 -6.95
N PRO A 45 18.27 34.52 -8.22
CA PRO A 45 17.10 35.15 -8.80
C PRO A 45 15.86 34.88 -7.95
N CYS A 46 15.16 35.93 -7.52
CA CYS A 46 14.04 35.80 -6.60
C CYS A 46 13.03 36.94 -6.77
N ARG A 47 11.80 36.73 -6.31
CA ARG A 47 10.84 37.84 -6.18
C ARG A 47 10.98 38.47 -4.81
N THR A 48 10.89 39.80 -4.79
CA THR A 48 10.95 40.62 -3.58
C THR A 48 9.56 41.17 -3.31
N MET A 49 9.09 41.06 -2.06
CA MET A 49 7.80 41.58 -1.61
C MET A 49 8.02 42.51 -0.42
N GLN A 50 7.31 43.63 -0.39
CA GLN A 50 7.32 44.52 0.77
C GLN A 50 6.62 43.84 1.95
N MET A 51 7.23 43.93 3.14
CA MET A 51 6.64 43.41 4.37
C MET A 51 5.59 44.38 4.93
N ASN A 52 4.40 44.39 4.35
CA ASN A 52 3.28 45.23 4.77
C ASN A 52 2.05 44.37 5.17
N LYS A 53 0.92 45.02 5.44
CA LYS A 53 -0.34 44.34 5.82
C LYS A 53 -0.89 43.47 4.70
N ASP A 54 -0.44 43.63 3.46
CA ASP A 54 -0.92 42.92 2.27
C ASP A 54 -0.07 41.68 1.95
N LEU A 55 0.87 41.31 2.83
CA LEU A 55 1.61 40.05 2.68
C LEU A 55 0.64 38.86 2.51
N PRO A 56 0.92 37.93 1.57
CA PRO A 56 0.15 36.71 1.41
C PRO A 56 0.08 35.93 2.72
N LEU A 57 -1.07 35.31 3.01
CA LEU A 57 -1.30 34.57 4.26
C LEU A 57 -0.20 33.54 4.53
N LYS A 58 0.20 32.77 3.50
CA LYS A 58 1.28 31.77 3.58
C LYS A 58 2.62 32.35 4.05
N VAL A 59 2.89 33.61 3.73
CA VAL A 59 4.12 34.29 4.17
C VAL A 59 3.94 34.87 5.56
N LYS A 60 2.74 35.36 5.90
CA LYS A 60 2.38 35.79 7.26
C LYS A 60 2.48 34.67 8.29
N GLU A 61 2.25 33.41 7.88
CA GLU A 61 2.36 32.23 8.76
C GLU A 61 3.78 32.03 9.30
N TYR A 62 4.83 32.35 8.53
CA TYR A 62 6.20 32.38 9.04
C TYR A 62 6.39 33.37 10.20
N PHE A 63 5.48 34.33 10.29
CA PHE A 63 5.53 35.43 11.23
C PHE A 63 4.60 35.30 12.44
N MET A 64 3.80 34.24 12.50
CA MET A 64 2.88 33.98 13.61
C MET A 64 3.60 33.31 14.79
N ASN A 65 3.07 33.51 16.00
CA ASN A 65 3.59 32.83 17.20
C ASN A 65 3.45 31.31 17.03
N GLN A 66 4.52 30.57 17.35
CA GLN A 66 4.56 29.11 17.21
C GLN A 66 3.59 28.41 18.17
N GLU A 67 3.44 28.89 19.40
CA GLU A 67 2.51 28.35 20.39
C GLU A 67 1.06 28.47 19.92
N ASP A 68 0.68 29.61 19.35
CA ASP A 68 -0.66 29.83 18.79
C ASP A 68 -0.93 28.88 17.62
N GLN A 69 0.06 28.70 16.74
CA GLN A 69 -0.04 27.77 15.61
C GLN A 69 -0.19 26.32 16.08
N LEU A 70 0.63 25.88 17.03
CA LEU A 70 0.56 24.54 17.61
C LEU A 70 -0.77 24.32 18.35
N GLY A 71 -1.24 25.31 19.12
CA GLY A 71 -2.53 25.26 19.79
C GLY A 71 -3.69 25.12 18.81
N LYS A 72 -3.65 25.83 17.68
CA LYS A 72 -4.64 25.70 16.61
C LYS A 72 -4.62 24.29 15.98
N ILE A 73 -3.43 23.79 15.63
CA ILE A 73 -3.26 22.44 15.07
C ILE A 73 -3.77 21.38 16.05
N GLY A 74 -3.43 21.50 17.33
CA GLY A 74 -3.90 20.59 18.37
C GLY A 74 -5.42 20.55 18.48
N LYS A 75 -6.10 21.72 18.45
CA LYS A 75 -7.57 21.79 18.45
C LYS A 75 -8.20 21.14 17.21
N ILE A 76 -7.63 21.38 16.02
CA ILE A 76 -8.08 20.75 14.77
C ILE A 76 -7.96 19.23 14.88
N TYR A 77 -6.81 18.75 15.34
CA TYR A 77 -6.54 17.33 15.52
C TYR A 77 -7.52 16.68 16.50
N GLN A 78 -7.74 17.29 17.68
CA GLN A 78 -8.71 16.81 18.67
C GLN A 78 -10.12 16.72 18.09
N PHE A 79 -10.56 17.74 17.35
CA PHE A 79 -11.87 17.73 16.71
C PHE A 79 -12.00 16.58 15.70
N GLN A 80 -11.01 16.42 14.81
CA GLN A 80 -11.01 15.38 13.78
C GLN A 80 -11.03 13.98 14.39
N ASN A 81 -10.23 13.73 15.42
CA ASN A 81 -10.24 12.45 16.14
C ASN A 81 -11.57 12.20 16.83
N SER A 82 -12.14 13.20 17.49
CA SER A 82 -13.47 13.04 18.12
C SER A 82 -14.55 12.66 17.10
N LYS A 83 -14.47 13.18 15.86
CA LYS A 83 -15.38 12.76 14.78
C LYS A 83 -15.12 11.34 14.29
N MET A 84 -13.86 10.93 14.23
CA MET A 84 -13.50 9.55 13.91
C MET A 84 -14.04 8.58 14.98
N ASP A 85 -13.84 8.90 16.26
CA ASP A 85 -14.31 8.08 17.38
C ASP A 85 -15.84 7.92 17.34
N GLN A 86 -16.57 9.02 17.16
CA GLN A 86 -18.04 9.01 17.01
C GLN A 86 -18.48 8.14 15.83
N PHE A 87 -17.78 8.23 14.70
CA PHE A 87 -18.10 7.42 13.53
C PHE A 87 -17.85 5.93 13.79
N ILE A 88 -16.73 5.58 14.41
CA ILE A 88 -16.39 4.20 14.76
C ILE A 88 -17.42 3.63 15.74
N GLU A 89 -17.78 4.38 16.77
CA GLU A 89 -18.77 3.98 17.77
C GLU A 89 -20.14 3.73 17.13
N ALA A 90 -20.63 4.68 16.32
CA ALA A 90 -21.89 4.56 15.62
C ALA A 90 -21.96 3.35 14.67
N ASN A 91 -20.81 2.91 14.15
CA ASN A 91 -20.70 1.80 13.19
C ASN A 91 -20.06 0.55 13.78
N TRP A 92 -19.91 0.46 15.10
CA TRP A 92 -19.18 -0.61 15.78
C TRP A 92 -19.69 -2.01 15.40
N ASN A 93 -21.02 -2.17 15.35
CA ASN A 93 -21.64 -3.45 15.00
C ASN A 93 -21.33 -3.86 13.56
N VAL A 94 -21.29 -2.91 12.63
CA VAL A 94 -20.93 -3.17 11.23
C VAL A 94 -19.49 -3.67 11.13
N PHE A 95 -18.56 -3.01 11.83
CA PHE A 95 -17.16 -3.46 11.87
C PHE A 95 -17.01 -4.85 12.50
N LYS A 96 -17.70 -5.11 13.60
CA LYS A 96 -17.70 -6.40 14.28
C LYS A 96 -18.25 -7.52 13.39
N GLU A 97 -19.35 -7.25 12.70
CA GLU A 97 -19.92 -8.19 11.73
C GLU A 97 -19.00 -8.44 10.55
N TYR A 98 -18.38 -7.38 10.00
CA TYR A 98 -17.42 -7.50 8.93
C TYR A 98 -16.24 -8.40 9.32
N GLU A 99 -15.63 -8.17 10.49
CA GLU A 99 -14.52 -9.01 10.96
C GLU A 99 -14.96 -10.46 11.19
N THR A 100 -16.17 -10.67 11.73
CA THR A 100 -16.73 -12.01 11.89
C THR A 100 -16.91 -12.71 10.54
N ARG A 101 -17.47 -12.02 9.53
CA ARG A 101 -17.67 -12.56 8.18
C ARG A 101 -16.34 -12.85 7.50
N LYS A 102 -15.36 -11.96 7.63
CA LYS A 102 -14.00 -12.12 7.09
C LYS A 102 -13.32 -13.36 7.64
N GLN A 103 -13.40 -13.61 8.96
CA GLN A 103 -12.86 -14.83 9.57
C GLN A 103 -13.57 -16.09 9.06
N ARG A 104 -14.90 -16.06 8.93
CA ARG A 104 -15.67 -17.20 8.37
C ARG A 104 -15.30 -17.47 6.92
N PHE A 105 -15.15 -16.44 6.11
CA PHE A 105 -14.74 -16.56 4.71
C PHE A 105 -13.34 -17.17 4.59
N GLN A 106 -12.40 -16.76 5.44
CA GLN A 106 -11.06 -17.35 5.48
C GLN A 106 -11.09 -18.85 5.81
N LYS A 107 -11.88 -19.27 6.80
CA LYS A 107 -12.06 -20.70 7.13
C LYS A 107 -12.68 -21.48 5.97
N LEU A 108 -13.72 -20.92 5.35
CA LEU A 108 -14.38 -21.56 4.20
C LEU A 108 -13.41 -21.72 3.02
N LYS A 109 -12.57 -20.71 2.77
CA LYS A 109 -11.53 -20.77 1.74
C LYS A 109 -10.53 -21.89 2.01
N GLN A 110 -10.05 -22.03 3.25
CA GLN A 110 -9.14 -23.11 3.64
C GLN A 110 -9.78 -24.49 3.45
N MET A 111 -11.04 -24.65 3.86
CA MET A 111 -11.76 -25.91 3.66
C MET A 111 -11.94 -26.22 2.17
N TYR A 112 -12.31 -25.23 1.36
CA TYR A 112 -12.44 -25.40 -0.09
C TYR A 112 -11.12 -25.86 -0.73
N GLU A 113 -9.99 -25.24 -0.37
CA GLU A 113 -8.67 -25.64 -0.86
C GLU A 113 -8.32 -27.08 -0.45
N ALA A 114 -8.64 -27.48 0.78
CA ALA A 114 -8.44 -28.85 1.26
C ALA A 114 -9.31 -29.87 0.52
N TYR A 115 -10.61 -29.58 0.34
CA TYR A 115 -11.51 -30.47 -0.41
C TYR A 115 -11.09 -30.60 -1.87
N LYS A 116 -10.71 -29.48 -2.50
CA LYS A 116 -10.21 -29.51 -3.88
C LYS A 116 -9.01 -30.44 -4.02
N LYS A 117 -8.05 -30.32 -3.10
CA LYS A 117 -6.87 -31.20 -3.07
C LYS A 117 -7.26 -32.67 -2.88
N GLY A 118 -8.17 -32.98 -1.95
CA GLY A 118 -8.63 -34.35 -1.73
C GLY A 118 -9.33 -34.96 -2.96
N ILE A 119 -10.16 -34.17 -3.66
CA ILE A 119 -10.80 -34.60 -4.91
C ILE A 119 -9.75 -34.88 -5.99
N ASP A 120 -8.73 -34.01 -6.13
CA ASP A 120 -7.64 -34.22 -7.09
C ASP A 120 -6.86 -35.52 -6.78
N GLU A 121 -6.62 -35.83 -5.50
CA GLU A 121 -5.97 -37.07 -5.04
C GLU A 121 -6.82 -38.31 -5.34
N GLU A 122 -8.12 -38.27 -5.06
CA GLU A 122 -9.05 -39.37 -5.37
C GLU A 122 -9.17 -39.61 -6.88
N GLN A 123 -9.24 -38.55 -7.69
CA GLN A 123 -9.26 -38.66 -9.15
C GLN A 123 -8.01 -39.34 -9.69
N ASN A 124 -6.83 -38.97 -9.17
CA ASN A 124 -5.58 -39.61 -9.54
C ASN A 124 -5.56 -41.10 -9.17
N LEU A 125 -6.09 -41.46 -8.00
CA LEU A 125 -6.19 -42.86 -7.58
C LEU A 125 -7.14 -43.65 -8.50
N ILE A 126 -8.29 -43.10 -8.86
CA ILE A 126 -9.23 -43.73 -9.80
C ILE A 126 -8.55 -44.00 -11.14
N ILE A 127 -7.80 -43.04 -11.67
CA ILE A 127 -7.05 -43.20 -12.93
C ILE A 127 -6.03 -44.35 -12.81
N GLN A 128 -5.28 -44.40 -11.71
CA GLN A 128 -4.31 -45.48 -11.47
C GLN A 128 -4.96 -46.86 -11.37
N LEU A 129 -6.08 -46.96 -10.65
CA LEU A 129 -6.81 -48.22 -10.50
C LEU A 129 -7.40 -48.69 -11.84
N GLN A 130 -7.92 -47.78 -12.66
CA GLN A 130 -8.40 -48.09 -14.00
C GLN A 130 -7.27 -48.57 -14.92
N GLN A 131 -6.07 -48.00 -14.83
CA GLN A 131 -4.90 -48.47 -15.56
C GLN A 131 -4.50 -49.89 -15.15
N LYS A 132 -4.36 -50.15 -13.85
CA LYS A 132 -4.03 -51.49 -13.33
C LYS A 132 -5.07 -52.54 -13.71
N GLN A 133 -6.36 -52.19 -13.68
CA GLN A 133 -7.41 -53.10 -14.13
C GLN A 133 -7.26 -53.45 -15.61
N LYS A 134 -6.96 -52.46 -16.48
CA LYS A 134 -6.70 -52.72 -17.90
C LYS A 134 -5.48 -53.61 -18.13
N GLU A 135 -4.40 -53.37 -17.40
CA GLU A 135 -3.18 -54.18 -17.47
C GLU A 135 -3.43 -55.63 -17.03
N ALA A 136 -4.19 -55.83 -15.93
CA ALA A 136 -4.54 -57.16 -15.45
C ALA A 136 -5.42 -57.93 -16.45
N ILE A 137 -6.42 -57.27 -17.04
CA ILE A 137 -7.27 -57.87 -18.10
C ILE A 137 -6.41 -58.26 -19.31
N GLN A 138 -5.52 -57.37 -19.76
CA GLN A 138 -4.62 -57.67 -20.89
C GLN A 138 -3.68 -58.83 -20.59
N HIS A 139 -3.16 -58.92 -19.36
CA HIS A 139 -2.30 -60.02 -18.94
C HIS A 139 -3.04 -61.36 -18.90
N ASP A 140 -4.27 -61.40 -18.36
CA ASP A 140 -5.10 -62.60 -18.34
C ASP A 140 -5.50 -63.07 -19.74
N ASP A 141 -5.83 -62.13 -20.65
CA ASP A 141 -6.09 -62.44 -22.06
C ASP A 141 -4.86 -63.05 -22.76
N THR A 142 -3.65 -62.51 -22.52
CA THR A 142 -2.41 -63.09 -23.08
C THR A 142 -2.08 -64.48 -22.50
N MET A 143 -2.33 -64.72 -21.22
CA MET A 143 -2.12 -66.02 -20.58
C MET A 143 -3.10 -67.10 -21.08
N LEU A 144 -4.34 -66.71 -21.40
CA LEU A 144 -5.33 -67.59 -22.04
C LEU A 144 -4.94 -67.93 -23.49
N ASP A 145 -4.44 -66.95 -24.25
CA ASP A 145 -3.95 -67.14 -25.61
C ASP A 145 -2.71 -68.05 -25.67
N ASP A 146 -1.80 -67.95 -24.69
CA ASP A 146 -0.60 -68.81 -24.65
C ASP A 146 -0.94 -70.24 -24.21
N LYS A 147 -1.84 -70.43 -23.23
CA LYS A 147 -2.36 -71.77 -22.88
C LYS A 147 -3.08 -72.45 -24.04
N THR A 148 -3.91 -71.72 -24.78
CA THR A 148 -4.63 -72.29 -25.93
C THR A 148 -3.68 -72.70 -27.06
N LYS A 149 -2.57 -71.97 -27.26
CA LYS A 149 -1.49 -72.35 -28.20
C LYS A 149 -0.71 -73.57 -27.71
N GLU A 150 -0.37 -73.65 -26.42
CA GLU A 150 0.31 -74.81 -25.83
C GLU A 150 -0.55 -76.08 -25.93
N ASP A 151 -1.83 -76.00 -25.58
CA ASP A 151 -2.79 -77.11 -25.69
C ASP A 151 -2.94 -77.58 -27.14
N PHE A 152 -2.93 -76.65 -28.11
CA PHE A 152 -2.95 -76.96 -29.53
C PHE A 152 -1.65 -77.68 -29.99
N PHE A 153 -0.48 -77.25 -29.50
CA PHE A 153 0.80 -77.87 -29.82
C PHE A 153 0.93 -79.28 -29.22
N GLN A 154 0.47 -79.49 -27.98
CA GLN A 154 0.48 -80.80 -27.35
C GLN A 154 -0.50 -81.79 -28.02
N ASN A 155 -1.70 -81.33 -28.42
CA ASN A 155 -2.66 -82.17 -29.13
C ASN A 155 -2.24 -82.54 -30.56
N THR A 156 -1.47 -81.68 -31.23
CA THR A 156 -0.95 -81.96 -32.59
C THR A 156 0.28 -82.88 -32.58
N ALA A 157 1.10 -82.81 -31.53
CA ALA A 157 2.23 -83.73 -31.32
C ALA A 157 1.78 -85.17 -30.99
N SER A 158 0.68 -85.33 -30.25
CA SER A 158 0.15 -86.65 -29.84
C SER A 158 -0.56 -87.43 -30.98
N LYS A 159 -0.84 -86.79 -32.13
CA LYS A 159 -1.51 -87.41 -33.30
C LYS A 159 -0.57 -87.89 -34.41
N ARG A 160 0.75 -87.88 -34.21
CA ARG A 160 1.76 -88.32 -35.18
C ARG A 160 2.56 -89.54 -34.70
N PHE A 161 1.91 -90.63 -34.29
CA PHE A 161 2.49 -91.98 -34.25
C PHE A 161 1.38 -93.02 -34.37
#